data_AF-A0A5C8T5G3-F1
#
_entry.id   AF-A0A5C8T5G3-F1
#
_cell.length_a   1.000
_cell.length_b   1.000
_cell.length_c   1.000
_cell.angle_alpha   90.00
_cell.angle_beta   90.00
_cell.angle_gamma   90.00
#
_symmetry.space_group_name_H-M   'P 1'
#
loop_
_entity.id
_entity.type
_entity.pdbx_description
1 polymer ?
#
loop_
_entity_poly.entity_id
_entity_poly.type
_entity_poly.pdbx_seq_one_letter_code
_entity_poly.pdbx_strand_id
1 'polypeptide(L)'
;MLSGLVPKRAEIAGQIDHKRAELRKLVTNLDAIDAAIRIFDPNADVGAIPNRQYLPRHAAFRDEMMRHAMGALRLAEGPITSRDIARVVMQGRGLDPDDAALGQTIRKRVGACL
;
A
#
# COMPACT_ATOMS: atom_id res chain seq x y z
N MET A 1 -9.51 27.11 14.30
CA MET A 1 -8.61 26.60 13.24
C MET A 1 -9.38 25.57 12.40
N LEU A 2 -10.14 26.02 11.39
CA LEU A 2 -10.88 25.17 10.45
C LEU A 2 -10.26 25.24 9.03
N SER A 3 -9.26 26.11 8.85
CA SER A 3 -8.67 26.49 7.56
C SER A 3 -7.91 25.37 6.86
N GLY A 4 -7.31 24.43 7.59
CA GLY A 4 -6.59 23.28 7.02
C GLY A 4 -7.44 22.03 6.78
N LEU A 5 -8.52 21.85 7.55
CA LEU A 5 -9.34 20.64 7.50
C LEU A 5 -10.26 20.60 6.28
N VAL A 6 -10.78 21.75 5.85
CA VAL A 6 -11.65 21.86 4.67
C VAL A 6 -10.90 21.49 3.38
N PRO A 7 -9.69 22.04 3.10
CA PRO A 7 -8.88 21.59 1.96
C PRO A 7 -8.52 20.11 2.03
N LYS A 8 -8.14 19.60 3.22
CA LYS A 8 -7.77 18.18 3.36
C LYS A 8 -8.96 17.24 3.11
N ARG A 9 -10.17 17.62 3.54
CA ARG A 9 -11.41 16.89 3.22
C ARG A 9 -11.66 16.85 1.71
N ALA A 10 -11.51 17.98 1.02
CA ALA A 10 -11.70 18.05 -0.44
C ALA A 10 -10.68 17.18 -1.19
N GLU A 11 -9.42 17.19 -0.76
CA GLU A 11 -8.37 16.32 -1.28
C GLU A 11 -8.72 14.84 -1.12
N ILE A 12 -9.12 14.41 0.09
CA ILE A 12 -9.52 13.03 0.37
C ILE A 12 -10.74 12.63 -0.47
N ALA A 13 -11.73 13.51 -0.58
CA ALA A 13 -12.92 13.26 -1.40
C ALA A 13 -12.55 13.03 -2.88
N GLY A 14 -11.66 13.86 -3.44
CA GLY A 14 -11.16 13.69 -4.80
C GLY A 14 -10.39 12.38 -5.00
N GLN A 15 -9.59 11.97 -4.02
CA GLN A 15 -8.90 10.67 -4.05
C GLN A 15 -9.89 9.51 -4.06
N ILE A 16 -10.96 9.57 -3.25
CA ILE A 16 -12.01 8.55 -3.22
C ILE A 16 -12.68 8.44 -4.58
N ASP A 17 -13.06 9.57 -5.19
CA ASP A 17 -13.76 9.57 -6.47
C ASP A 17 -12.88 9.04 -7.61
N HIS A 18 -11.60 9.40 -7.60
CA HIS A 18 -10.62 8.84 -8.55
C HIS A 18 -10.49 7.33 -8.38
N LYS A 19 -10.32 6.83 -7.16
CA LYS A 19 -10.20 5.38 -6.89
C LYS A 19 -11.45 4.62 -7.27
N ARG A 20 -12.65 5.19 -7.04
CA ARG A 20 -13.91 4.61 -7.51
C ARG A 20 -13.97 4.51 -9.04
N ALA A 21 -13.45 5.51 -9.75
CA ALA A 21 -13.37 5.46 -11.20
C ALA A 21 -12.41 4.38 -11.70
N GLU A 22 -11.26 4.21 -11.05
CA GLU A 22 -10.33 3.11 -11.35
C GLU A 22 -10.96 1.74 -11.08
N LEU A 23 -11.67 1.58 -9.95
CA LEU A 23 -12.40 0.35 -9.62
C LEU A 23 -13.43 0.00 -10.70
N ARG A 24 -14.24 0.97 -11.15
CA ARG A 24 -15.20 0.74 -12.24
C ARG A 24 -14.54 0.24 -13.52
N LYS A 25 -13.40 0.82 -13.90
CA LYS A 25 -12.64 0.38 -15.08
C LYS A 25 -12.14 -1.06 -14.93
N LEU A 26 -11.62 -1.43 -13.76
CA LEU A 26 -11.15 -2.78 -13.49
C LEU A 26 -12.28 -3.80 -13.54
N VAL A 27 -13.46 -3.46 -13.00
CA VAL A 27 -14.66 -4.31 -13.10
C VAL A 27 -15.05 -4.53 -14.55
N THR A 28 -15.14 -3.47 -15.36
CA THR A 28 -15.46 -3.61 -16.79
C THR A 28 -14.44 -4.45 -17.55
N ASN A 29 -13.15 -4.30 -17.25
CA ASN A 29 -12.12 -5.13 -17.87
C ASN A 29 -12.23 -6.60 -17.47
N LEU A 30 -12.58 -6.87 -16.21
CA LEU A 30 -12.82 -8.23 -15.73
C LEU A 30 -14.02 -8.85 -16.46
N ASP A 31 -15.14 -8.14 -16.55
CA ASP A 31 -16.33 -8.59 -17.29
C ASP A 31 -16.01 -8.92 -18.76
N ALA A 32 -15.15 -8.11 -19.40
CA ALA A 32 -14.72 -8.34 -20.77
C ALA A 32 -13.84 -9.61 -20.90
N ILE A 33 -12.96 -9.86 -19.94
CA ILE A 33 -12.14 -11.09 -19.90
C ILE A 33 -13.04 -12.31 -19.67
N ASP A 34 -14.00 -12.21 -18.75
CA ASP A 34 -14.95 -13.27 -18.45
C ASP A 34 -15.82 -13.61 -19.66
N ALA A 35 -16.23 -12.61 -20.43
CA ALA A 35 -16.93 -12.80 -21.70
C ALA A 35 -16.01 -13.48 -22.74
N ALA A 36 -14.75 -13.06 -22.84
CA ALA A 36 -13.78 -13.67 -23.75
C ALA A 36 -13.52 -15.15 -23.40
N ILE A 37 -13.41 -15.51 -22.13
CA ILE A 37 -13.26 -16.91 -21.70
C ILE A 37 -14.45 -17.75 -22.19
N ARG A 38 -15.68 -17.24 -22.02
CA ARG A 38 -16.90 -17.93 -22.46
C ARG A 38 -17.01 -18.10 -23.98
N ILE A 39 -16.36 -17.24 -24.76
CA ILE A 39 -16.28 -17.40 -26.23
C ILE A 39 -15.45 -18.65 -26.59
N PHE A 40 -14.37 -18.92 -25.84
CA PHE A 40 -13.51 -20.08 -26.08
C PHE A 40 -14.02 -21.37 -25.43
N ASP A 41 -14.61 -21.26 -24.24
CA ASP A 41 -15.23 -22.36 -23.51
C ASP A 41 -16.57 -21.90 -22.91
N PRO A 42 -17.70 -22.20 -23.58
CA PRO A 42 -19.03 -21.80 -23.10
C PRO A 42 -19.42 -22.38 -21.74
N ASN A 43 -18.79 -23.48 -21.31
CA ASN A 43 -19.08 -24.15 -20.05
C ASN A 43 -18.10 -23.76 -18.94
N ALA A 44 -17.14 -22.86 -19.20
CA ALA A 44 -16.19 -22.42 -18.21
C ALA A 44 -16.89 -21.74 -17.02
N ASP A 45 -16.65 -22.26 -15.81
CA ASP A 45 -17.07 -21.62 -14.57
C ASP A 45 -16.07 -20.52 -14.18
N VAL A 46 -16.28 -19.35 -14.77
CA VAL A 46 -15.44 -18.17 -14.51
C VAL A 46 -15.54 -17.71 -13.04
N GLY A 47 -16.65 -18.00 -12.35
CA GLY A 47 -16.84 -17.67 -10.94
C GLY A 47 -16.00 -18.55 -10.00
N ALA A 48 -15.62 -19.75 -10.45
CA ALA A 48 -14.71 -20.63 -9.73
C ALA A 48 -13.23 -20.26 -9.89
N ILE A 49 -12.89 -19.34 -10.81
CA ILE A 49 -11.51 -18.88 -10.97
C ILE A 49 -11.13 -18.07 -9.72
N PRO A 50 -10.16 -18.53 -8.91
CA PRO A 50 -9.81 -17.84 -7.68
C PRO A 50 -9.20 -16.48 -8.02
N ASN A 51 -9.69 -15.43 -7.38
CA ASN A 51 -9.05 -14.12 -7.47
C ASN A 51 -7.61 -14.25 -6.97
N ARG A 52 -6.64 -13.93 -7.83
CA ARG A 52 -5.25 -13.90 -7.41
C ARG A 52 -5.11 -12.84 -6.34
N GLN A 53 -4.77 -13.26 -5.12
CA GLN A 53 -4.55 -12.33 -4.02
C GLN A 53 -3.61 -11.21 -4.48
N TYR A 54 -4.14 -10.00 -4.52
CA TYR A 54 -3.32 -8.81 -4.67
C TYR A 54 -2.50 -8.72 -3.39
N LEU A 55 -1.25 -9.21 -3.44
CA LEU A 55 -0.27 -8.91 -2.40
C LEU A 55 -0.22 -7.37 -2.33
N PRO A 56 -0.56 -6.74 -1.19
CA PRO A 56 -0.33 -5.33 -1.03
C PRO A 56 1.18 -5.15 -1.11
N ARG A 57 1.69 -4.79 -2.29
CA ARG A 57 3.06 -4.34 -2.47
C ARG A 57 3.12 -3.08 -1.64
N HIS A 58 3.55 -3.19 -0.39
CA HIS A 58 3.64 -2.14 0.63
C HIS A 58 4.03 -0.78 0.03
N ALA A 59 3.08 -0.08 -0.58
CA ALA A 59 3.34 1.14 -1.30
C ALA A 59 3.45 2.17 -0.19
N ALA A 60 4.67 2.58 0.10
CA ALA A 60 4.85 3.75 0.93
C ALA A 60 4.28 4.92 0.13
N PHE A 61 3.46 5.75 0.76
CA PHE A 61 3.11 7.04 0.20
C PHE A 61 4.41 7.83 -0.03
N ARG A 62 4.42 8.73 -1.02
CA ARG A 62 5.61 9.53 -1.34
C ARG A 62 6.15 10.20 -0.06
N ASP A 63 7.45 10.03 0.19
CA ASP A 63 8.22 10.51 1.35
C ASP A 63 7.83 9.94 2.73
N GLU A 64 6.92 8.98 2.81
CA GLU A 64 6.51 8.34 4.08
C GLU A 64 7.67 7.60 4.75
N MET A 65 8.43 6.83 3.96
CA MET A 65 9.62 6.11 4.45
C MET A 65 10.67 7.05 5.05
N MET A 66 10.98 8.15 4.36
CA MET A 66 11.99 9.11 4.80
C MET A 66 11.53 9.84 6.06
N ARG A 67 10.26 10.24 6.14
CA ARG A 67 9.70 10.90 7.33
C ARG A 67 9.78 10.00 8.56
N HIS A 68 9.43 8.72 8.45
CA HIS A 68 9.52 7.79 9.58
C HIS A 68 10.98 7.49 9.95
N ALA A 69 11.86 7.29 8.97
CA ALA A 69 13.27 7.03 9.23
C ALA A 69 13.97 8.22 9.92
N MET A 70 13.74 9.45 9.42
CA MET A 70 14.28 10.67 10.02
C MET A 70 13.64 10.98 11.38
N GLY A 71 12.36 10.66 11.57
CA GLY A 71 11.70 10.73 12.87
C GLY A 71 12.36 9.82 13.90
N ALA A 72 12.65 8.57 13.52
CA ALA A 72 13.35 7.61 14.38
C ALA A 72 14.75 8.09 14.77
N LEU A 73 15.51 8.67 13.82
CA LEU A 73 16.84 9.23 14.09
C LEU A 73 16.80 10.46 14.98
N ARG A 74 15.79 11.34 14.83
CA ARG A 74 15.66 12.56 15.65
C ARG A 74 15.26 12.28 17.10
N LEU A 75 14.51 11.21 17.33
CA LEU A 75 14.05 10.80 18.67
C LEU A 75 15.01 9.83 19.36
N ALA A 76 16.09 9.42 18.69
CA ALA A 76 17.06 8.51 19.26
C ALA A 76 17.92 9.20 20.32
N GLU A 77 17.89 8.68 21.54
CA GLU A 77 18.73 9.14 22.66
C GLU A 77 20.16 8.55 22.62
N GLY A 78 20.47 7.75 21.60
CA GLY A 78 21.77 7.09 21.42
C GLY A 78 21.88 6.39 20.07
N PRO A 79 22.95 5.61 19.85
CA PRO A 79 23.13 4.88 18.59
C PRO A 79 21.97 3.90 18.34
N ILE A 80 21.30 4.02 17.19
CA ILE A 80 20.22 3.10 16.78
C ILE A 80 20.63 2.29 15.56
N THR A 81 20.15 1.05 15.46
CA THR A 81 20.45 0.18 14.32
C THR A 81 19.43 0.37 13.20
N SER A 82 19.80 0.00 11.97
CA SER A 82 18.87 0.00 10.83
C SER A 82 17.66 -0.92 11.05
N ARG A 83 17.80 -1.94 11.91
CA ARG A 83 16.70 -2.82 12.33
C ARG A 83 15.71 -2.09 13.23
N ASP A 84 16.19 -1.24 14.13
CA ASP A 84 15.34 -0.47 15.04
C ASP A 84 14.56 0.60 14.26
N ILE A 85 15.21 1.25 13.29
CA ILE A 85 14.54 2.17 12.36
C ILE A 85 13.48 1.43 11.55
N ALA A 86 13.78 0.24 11.02
CA ALA A 86 12.81 -0.56 10.28
C ALA A 86 11.58 -0.92 11.13
N ARG A 87 11.77 -1.26 12.40
CA ARG A 87 10.68 -1.56 13.33
C ARG A 87 9.79 -0.33 13.59
N VAL A 88 10.38 0.85 13.79
CA VAL A 88 9.63 2.10 13.95
C VAL A 88 8.84 2.43 12.68
N VAL A 89 9.43 2.21 11.50
CA VAL A 89 8.74 2.39 10.21
C VAL A 89 7.60 1.38 10.04
N MET A 90 7.77 0.14 10.46
CA MET A 90 6.69 -0.88 10.41
C MET A 90 5.54 -0.49 11.32
N GLN A 91 5.83 -0.11 12.57
CA GLN A 91 4.83 0.34 13.53
C GLN A 91 4.09 1.60 13.05
N GLY A 92 4.82 2.60 12.53
CA GLY A 92 4.22 3.82 11.99
C GLY A 92 3.31 3.60 10.78
N ARG A 93 3.50 2.48 10.07
CA ARG A 93 2.69 2.07 8.90
C ARG A 93 1.62 1.02 9.23
N GLY A 94 1.44 0.67 10.52
CA GLY A 94 0.50 -0.37 10.95
C GLY A 94 0.83 -1.77 10.41
N LEU A 95 2.11 -2.03 10.14
CA LEU A 95 2.61 -3.34 9.70
C LEU A 95 3.02 -4.18 10.91
N ASP A 96 2.85 -5.50 10.80
CA ASP A 96 3.28 -6.44 11.84
C ASP A 96 4.82 -6.44 11.98
N PRO A 97 5.39 -5.95 13.10
CA PRO A 97 6.83 -5.88 13.32
C PRO A 97 7.48 -7.26 13.53
N ASP A 98 6.69 -8.30 13.81
CA ASP A 98 7.17 -9.67 14.05
C ASP A 98 7.19 -10.52 12.77
N ASP A 99 6.63 -10.01 11.67
CA ASP A 99 6.81 -10.59 10.34
C ASP A 99 8.27 -10.40 9.87
N ALA A 100 9.06 -11.48 9.99
CA ALA A 100 10.46 -11.49 9.63
C ALA A 100 10.73 -11.19 8.14
N ALA A 101 9.86 -11.64 7.23
CA ALA A 101 10.02 -11.42 5.80
C ALA A 101 9.74 -9.96 5.44
N LEU A 102 8.71 -9.38 6.06
CA LEU A 102 8.38 -7.97 5.92
C LEU A 102 9.46 -7.08 6.56
N GLY A 103 9.96 -7.44 7.74
CA GLY A 103 11.01 -6.72 8.44
C GLY A 103 12.30 -6.60 7.63
N GLN A 104 12.69 -7.67 6.93
CA GLN A 104 13.85 -7.62 6.03
C GLN A 104 13.61 -6.70 4.82
N THR A 105 12.40 -6.73 4.26
CA THR A 105 12.02 -5.85 3.15
C THR A 105 12.06 -4.38 3.56
N ILE A 106 11.52 -4.04 4.73
CA ILE A 106 11.53 -2.67 5.24
C ILE A 106 12.96 -2.23 5.59
N ARG A 107 13.79 -3.09 6.18
CA ARG A 107 15.20 -2.78 6.47
C ARG A 107 15.98 -2.40 5.21
N LYS A 108 15.82 -3.15 4.11
CA LYS A 108 16.44 -2.83 2.81
C LYS A 108 15.98 -1.48 2.28
N ARG A 109 14.69 -1.14 2.45
CA ARG A 109 14.12 0.15 2.02
C ARG A 109 14.59 1.32 2.87
N VAL A 110 14.75 1.13 4.19
CA VAL A 110 15.35 2.13 5.09
C VAL A 110 16.78 2.46 4.65
N GLY A 111 17.59 1.43 4.36
CA GLY A 111 18.96 1.63 3.89
C GLY A 111 19.09 2.30 2.52
N ALA A 112 18.06 2.25 1.67
CA ALA A 112 18.04 2.94 0.38
C ALA A 112 17.48 4.37 0.44
N CYS A 113 16.96 4.78 1.60
CA CYS A 113 16.29 6.07 1.82
C CYS A 113 17.11 7.02 2.72
N LEU A 114 18.16 6.50 3.35
CA LEU A 114 19.16 7.23 4.14
C LEU A 114 20.42 7.41 3.30
#